data_AF-A0A258E0R9-F1
#
_entry.id   AF-A0A258E0R9-F1
#
_cell.length_a   1.000
_cell.length_b   1.000
_cell.length_c   1.000
_cell.angle_alpha   90.00
_cell.angle_beta   90.00
_cell.angle_gamma   90.00
#
_symmetry.space_group_name_H-M   'P 1'
#
loop_
_entity.id
_entity.type
_entity.pdbx_description
1 polymer ?
#
loop_
_entity_poly.entity_id
_entity_poly.type
_entity_poly.pdbx_seq_one_letter_code
_entity_poly.pdbx_strand_id
1 'polypeptide(L)'
;MGDLSTYSLEDFLLFAPRTYWRVLMLHNAALWPLHLVAGAVGLGLIALILRRPQAAPLWVGLGLAAAWAITGWSFLQQRYVPINWAIAPVVPAVLLQAGLLLLAGLKTRVRGQWGLRFGGPDGLSWAGLGLAGFGLLYPALTLVYGRPLSQAEA
;
A
#
# COMPACT_ATOMS: atom_id res chain seq x y z
N MET A 1 -36.51 11.57 11.76
CA MET A 1 -35.24 10.83 11.62
C MET A 1 -35.35 10.00 10.36
N GLY A 2 -34.45 10.18 9.39
CA GLY A 2 -34.51 9.44 8.13
C GLY A 2 -34.16 7.98 8.33
N ASP A 3 -34.84 7.09 7.60
CA ASP A 3 -34.59 5.66 7.63
C ASP A 3 -33.34 5.34 6.80
N LEU A 4 -32.27 4.92 7.47
CA LEU A 4 -30.99 4.59 6.83
C LEU A 4 -31.09 3.39 5.87
N SER A 5 -32.17 2.60 5.94
CA SER A 5 -32.41 1.47 5.04
C SER A 5 -32.78 1.88 3.60
N THR A 6 -33.14 3.15 3.38
CA THR A 6 -33.47 3.68 2.05
C THR A 6 -32.27 4.25 1.29
N TYR A 7 -31.10 4.36 1.93
CA TYR A 7 -29.88 4.85 1.29
C TYR A 7 -29.03 3.68 0.76
N SER A 8 -28.50 3.83 -0.45
CA SER A 8 -27.42 2.98 -0.97
C SER A 8 -26.06 3.50 -0.48
N LEU A 9 -25.03 2.65 -0.43
CA LEU A 9 -23.64 3.10 -0.18
C LEU A 9 -23.20 4.17 -1.18
N GLU A 10 -23.76 4.13 -2.39
CA GLU A 10 -23.49 5.08 -3.47
C GLU A 10 -23.92 6.51 -3.12
N ASP A 11 -24.99 6.65 -2.34
CA ASP A 11 -25.52 7.96 -1.92
C ASP A 11 -24.59 8.68 -0.92
N PHE A 12 -23.68 7.93 -0.30
CA PHE A 12 -22.64 8.46 0.58
C PHE A 12 -21.35 8.81 -0.16
N LEU A 13 -21.24 8.51 -1.45
CA LEU A 13 -20.09 8.94 -2.27
C LEU A 13 -20.24 10.42 -2.64
N LEU A 14 -19.29 11.24 -2.17
CA LEU A 14 -19.24 12.67 -2.48
C LEU A 14 -18.98 12.98 -3.97
N PHE A 15 -18.67 11.97 -4.78
CA PHE A 15 -18.36 12.11 -6.21
C PHE A 15 -18.61 10.81 -6.99
N ALA A 16 -18.91 10.98 -8.28
CA ALA A 16 -19.12 9.87 -9.20
C ALA A 16 -17.86 8.96 -9.33
N PRO A 17 -18.02 7.64 -9.53
CA PRO A 17 -16.90 6.69 -9.62
C PRO A 17 -15.83 7.08 -10.65
N ARG A 18 -16.23 7.63 -11.80
CA ARG A 18 -15.32 8.12 -12.85
C ARG A 18 -14.35 9.21 -12.36
N THR A 19 -14.80 10.06 -11.42
CA THR A 19 -14.00 11.15 -10.87
C THR A 19 -12.91 10.58 -9.96
N TYR A 20 -13.25 9.59 -9.14
CA TYR A 20 -12.30 8.89 -8.30
C TYR A 20 -11.16 8.26 -9.12
N TRP A 21 -11.53 7.49 -10.16
CA TRP A 21 -10.56 6.87 -11.06
C TRP A 21 -9.63 7.88 -11.72
N ARG A 22 -10.16 9.04 -12.14
CA ARG A 22 -9.35 10.09 -12.75
C ARG A 22 -8.36 10.72 -11.77
N VAL A 23 -8.71 10.87 -10.49
CA VAL A 23 -7.78 11.36 -9.46
C VAL A 23 -6.61 10.41 -9.28
N LEU A 24 -6.87 9.10 -9.22
CA LEU A 24 -5.84 8.07 -9.14
C LEU A 24 -4.93 8.08 -10.37
N MET A 25 -5.49 8.10 -11.57
CA MET A 25 -4.72 8.15 -12.81
C MET A 25 -3.77 9.34 -12.85
N LEU A 26 -4.25 10.54 -12.50
CA LEU A 26 -3.42 11.75 -12.51
C LEU A 26 -2.31 11.70 -11.46
N HIS A 27 -2.60 11.13 -10.29
CA HIS A 27 -1.61 10.94 -9.24
C HIS A 27 -0.53 9.93 -9.68
N ASN A 28 -0.93 8.79 -10.24
CA ASN A 28 -0.01 7.77 -10.74
C ASN A 28 0.84 8.30 -11.89
N ALA A 29 0.25 9.05 -12.83
CA ALA A 29 0.99 9.67 -13.92
C ALA A 29 2.03 10.69 -13.40
N ALA A 30 1.70 11.46 -12.36
CA ALA A 30 2.63 12.39 -11.73
C ALA A 30 3.77 11.70 -10.95
N LEU A 31 3.54 10.48 -10.47
CA LEU A 31 4.55 9.66 -9.82
C LEU A 31 5.39 8.84 -10.78
N TRP A 32 5.10 8.82 -12.09
CA TRP A 32 5.99 8.19 -13.06
C TRP A 32 7.35 8.92 -13.07
N PRO A 33 8.51 8.22 -13.01
CA PRO A 33 8.74 6.77 -13.14
C PRO A 33 8.94 6.02 -11.81
N LEU A 34 8.56 6.61 -10.67
CA LEU A 34 8.76 6.06 -9.33
C LEU A 34 8.12 4.68 -9.15
N HIS A 35 7.09 4.34 -9.95
CA HIS A 35 6.48 3.00 -9.98
C HIS A 35 7.48 1.89 -10.30
N LEU A 36 8.46 2.14 -11.17
CA LEU A 36 9.52 1.17 -11.47
C LEU A 36 10.43 0.96 -10.25
N VAL A 37 10.74 2.04 -9.54
CA VAL A 37 11.51 1.98 -8.30
C VAL A 37 10.72 1.24 -7.22
N ALA A 38 9.43 1.52 -7.07
CA ALA A 38 8.56 0.84 -6.12
C ALA A 38 8.45 -0.66 -6.43
N GLY A 39 8.32 -1.03 -7.71
CA GLY A 39 8.33 -2.43 -8.15
C GLY A 39 9.66 -3.13 -7.84
N ALA A 40 10.79 -2.49 -8.14
CA ALA A 40 12.11 -3.02 -7.83
C ALA A 40 12.34 -3.19 -6.32
N VAL A 41 11.91 -2.21 -5.51
CA VAL A 41 11.94 -2.29 -4.04
C VAL A 41 11.08 -3.45 -3.57
N GLY A 42 9.85 -3.61 -4.06
CA GLY A 42 8.96 -4.70 -3.66
C GLY A 42 9.54 -6.08 -4.01
N LEU A 43 10.12 -6.25 -5.20
CA LEU A 43 10.85 -7.48 -5.56
C LEU A 43 12.04 -7.74 -4.62
N GLY A 44 12.79 -6.68 -4.27
CA GLY A 44 13.86 -6.75 -3.29
C GLY A 44 13.38 -7.19 -1.91
N LEU A 45 12.23 -6.69 -1.45
CA LEU A 45 11.62 -7.10 -0.18
C LEU A 45 11.19 -8.57 -0.21
N ILE A 46 10.57 -9.04 -1.29
CA ILE A 46 10.23 -10.47 -1.46
C ILE A 46 11.50 -11.32 -1.40
N ALA A 47 12.56 -10.93 -2.11
CA ALA A 47 13.84 -11.65 -2.10
C ALA A 47 14.46 -11.69 -0.69
N LEU A 48 14.37 -10.60 0.08
CA LEU A 48 14.81 -10.56 1.47
C LEU A 48 13.99 -11.50 2.37
N ILE A 49 12.67 -11.55 2.18
CA ILE A 49 11.79 -12.47 2.92
C ILE A 49 12.16 -13.93 2.62
N LEU A 50 12.42 -14.27 1.36
CA LEU A 50 12.79 -15.62 0.94
C LEU A 50 14.19 -16.04 1.45
N ARG A 51 15.16 -15.12 1.40
CA ARG A 51 16.55 -15.38 1.84
C ARG A 51 16.73 -15.37 3.37
N ARG A 52 15.81 -14.73 4.10
CA ARG A 52 15.81 -14.59 5.56
C ARG A 52 17.16 -14.15 6.20
N PRO A 53 17.91 -13.17 5.64
CA PRO A 53 19.08 -12.64 6.34
C PRO A 53 18.67 -11.98 7.66
N GLN A 54 19.61 -11.86 8.61
CA GLN A 54 19.35 -11.26 9.93
C GLN A 54 18.78 -9.83 9.85
N ALA A 55 19.10 -9.09 8.79
CA ALA A 55 18.62 -7.73 8.57
C ALA A 55 17.27 -7.65 7.83
N ALA A 56 16.69 -8.76 7.37
CA ALA A 56 15.43 -8.75 6.60
C ALA A 56 14.27 -8.03 7.32
N PRO A 57 14.01 -8.25 8.63
CA PRO A 57 12.90 -7.59 9.31
C PRO A 57 13.01 -6.07 9.31
N LEU A 58 14.23 -5.53 9.44
CA LEU A 58 14.48 -4.08 9.39
C LEU A 58 14.12 -3.52 8.02
N TRP A 59 14.67 -4.11 6.95
CA TRP A 59 14.47 -3.63 5.59
C TRP A 59 13.02 -3.76 5.13
N VAL A 60 12.34 -4.86 5.50
CA VAL A 60 10.90 -5.04 5.22
C VAL A 60 10.08 -4.03 6.01
N GLY A 61 10.35 -3.83 7.30
CA GLY A 61 9.67 -2.83 8.12
C GLY A 61 9.86 -1.40 7.57
N LEU A 62 11.08 -1.05 7.16
CA LEU A 62 11.39 0.23 6.52
C LEU A 62 10.63 0.41 5.19
N GLY A 63 10.66 -0.60 4.32
CA GLY A 63 9.99 -0.53 3.03
C GLY A 63 8.47 -0.40 3.16
N LEU A 64 7.85 -1.17 4.05
CA LEU A 64 6.43 -1.08 4.33
C LEU A 64 6.05 0.25 4.99
N ALA A 65 6.85 0.74 5.93
CA ALA A 65 6.64 2.04 6.57
C ALA A 65 6.73 3.18 5.54
N ALA A 66 7.72 3.15 4.65
CA ALA A 66 7.86 4.13 3.59
C ALA A 66 6.65 4.11 2.64
N ALA A 67 6.20 2.91 2.21
CA ALA A 67 5.02 2.78 1.35
C ALA A 67 3.75 3.36 2.01
N TRP A 68 3.53 3.05 3.29
CA TRP A 68 2.39 3.59 4.05
C TRP A 68 2.49 5.10 4.26
N ALA A 69 3.67 5.61 4.62
CA ALA A 69 3.90 7.04 4.82
C ALA A 69 3.71 7.85 3.53
N ILE A 70 4.26 7.36 2.41
CA ILE A 70 4.10 7.98 1.09
C ILE A 70 2.62 7.99 0.69
N THR A 71 1.90 6.89 0.89
CA THR A 71 0.46 6.80 0.56
C THR A 71 -0.36 7.76 1.43
N GLY A 72 -0.13 7.75 2.74
CA GLY A 72 -0.82 8.65 3.67
C GLY A 72 -0.55 10.12 3.40
N TRP A 73 0.68 10.46 3.02
CA TRP A 73 1.07 11.85 2.79
C TRP A 73 0.73 12.34 1.38
N SER A 74 1.27 11.70 0.35
CA SER A 74 1.16 12.18 -1.03
C SER A 74 -0.23 12.00 -1.64
N PHE A 75 -0.93 10.92 -1.27
CA PHE A 75 -2.26 10.64 -1.78
C PHE A 75 -3.35 11.12 -0.81
N LEU A 76 -3.41 10.57 0.40
CA LEU A 76 -4.52 10.88 1.31
C LEU A 76 -4.50 12.34 1.74
N GLN A 77 -3.40 12.82 2.33
CA GLN A 77 -3.33 14.20 2.84
C GLN A 77 -3.34 15.25 1.72
N GLN A 78 -2.48 15.13 0.72
CA GLN A 78 -2.31 16.19 -0.29
C GLN A 78 -3.40 16.18 -1.37
N ARG A 79 -3.92 15.01 -1.75
CA ARG A 79 -4.84 14.87 -2.89
C ARG A 79 -6.26 14.55 -2.49
N TYR A 80 -6.44 13.69 -1.49
CA TYR A 80 -7.77 13.16 -1.18
C TYR A 80 -8.51 13.98 -0.12
N VAL A 81 -7.87 14.42 0.96
CA VAL A 81 -8.49 15.27 2.00
C VAL A 81 -9.10 16.57 1.44
N PRO A 82 -8.48 17.29 0.48
CA PRO A 82 -9.11 18.47 -0.11
C PRO A 82 -10.40 18.18 -0.90
N ILE A 83 -10.57 16.94 -1.39
CA ILE A 83 -11.73 16.49 -2.19
C ILE A 83 -12.77 15.81 -1.29
N ASN A 84 -12.29 15.02 -0.33
CA ASN A 84 -13.04 14.22 0.62
C ASN A 84 -12.51 14.46 2.03
N TRP A 85 -13.00 15.54 2.65
CA TRP A 85 -12.59 15.95 3.99
C TRP A 85 -12.86 14.87 5.05
N ALA A 86 -13.83 13.96 4.83
CA ALA A 86 -14.16 12.88 5.76
C ALA A 86 -13.00 11.88 5.96
N ILE A 87 -11.98 11.93 5.10
CA ILE A 87 -10.79 11.08 5.19
C ILE A 87 -9.72 11.69 6.10
N ALA A 88 -9.82 12.96 6.48
CA ALA A 88 -8.84 13.61 7.34
C ALA A 88 -8.50 12.82 8.63
N PRO A 89 -9.46 12.19 9.33
CA PRO A 89 -9.16 11.35 10.50
C PRO A 89 -8.40 10.05 10.17
N VAL A 90 -8.45 9.56 8.92
CA VAL A 90 -7.79 8.32 8.49
C VAL A 90 -6.28 8.54 8.28
N VAL A 91 -5.87 9.74 7.84
CA VAL A 91 -4.46 10.09 7.61
C VAL A 91 -3.56 9.78 8.81
N PRO A 92 -3.85 10.24 10.05
CA PRO A 92 -3.01 9.91 11.19
C PRO A 92 -3.00 8.42 11.52
N ALA A 93 -4.07 7.67 11.27
CA ALA A 93 -4.08 6.21 11.45
C ALA A 93 -3.11 5.51 10.49
N VAL A 94 -3.07 5.94 9.24
CA VAL A 94 -2.13 5.43 8.21
C VAL A 94 -0.69 5.77 8.57
N LEU A 95 -0.42 7.00 9.03
CA LEU A 95 0.92 7.40 9.46
C LEU A 95 1.35 6.70 10.75
N LEU A 96 0.43 6.47 11.69
CA LEU A 96 0.68 5.67 12.88
C LEU A 96 1.05 4.23 12.50
N GLN A 97 0.31 3.62 11.58
CA GLN A 97 0.61 2.28 11.09
C GLN A 97 1.98 2.21 10.41
N ALA A 98 2.39 3.23 9.65
CA ALA A 98 3.75 3.33 9.12
C ALA A 98 4.81 3.31 10.26
N GLY A 99 4.59 4.07 11.32
CA GLY A 99 5.45 4.07 12.51
C GLY A 99 5.51 2.70 13.20
N LEU A 100 4.37 2.02 13.34
CA LEU A 100 4.29 0.69 13.94
C LEU A 100 5.04 -0.36 13.11
N LEU A 101 4.95 -0.30 11.77
CA LEU A 101 5.68 -1.19 10.87
C LEU A 101 7.20 -1.00 10.98
N LEU A 102 7.65 0.25 11.10
CA LEU A 102 9.06 0.56 11.34
C LEU A 102 9.53 0.02 12.70
N LEU A 103 8.77 0.29 13.77
CA LEU A 103 9.08 -0.21 15.10
C LEU A 103 9.11 -1.75 15.14
N ALA A 104 8.19 -2.41 14.43
CA ALA A 104 8.17 -3.87 14.32
C ALA A 104 9.42 -4.43 13.63
N GLY A 105 9.94 -3.75 12.60
CA GLY A 105 11.19 -4.13 11.95
C GLY A 105 12.44 -3.90 12.83
N LEU A 106 12.45 -2.82 13.62
CA LEU A 106 13.54 -2.50 14.56
C LEU A 106 13.59 -3.45 15.76
N LYS A 107 12.44 -3.78 16.35
CA LYS A 107 12.36 -4.57 17.59
C LYS A 107 12.68 -6.06 17.40
N THR A 108 12.54 -6.62 16.20
CA THR A 108 13.01 -7.99 15.92
C THR A 108 14.51 -8.16 16.21
N ARG A 109 15.28 -7.07 16.18
CA ARG A 109 16.70 -7.05 16.52
C ARG A 109 16.98 -7.07 18.03
N VAL A 110 16.03 -6.66 18.87
CA VAL A 110 16.28 -6.30 20.28
C VAL A 110 15.85 -7.37 21.29
N ARG A 111 14.82 -8.18 21.02
CA ARG A 111 14.47 -9.38 21.82
C ARG A 111 13.25 -10.05 21.20
N GLY A 112 13.37 -11.33 20.84
CA GLY A 112 12.47 -12.09 19.96
C GLY A 112 11.06 -12.41 20.45
N GLN A 113 10.39 -11.50 21.17
CA GLN A 113 9.01 -11.66 21.63
C GLN A 113 8.01 -10.88 20.76
N TRP A 114 8.40 -9.74 20.16
CA TRP A 114 7.53 -8.87 19.34
C TRP A 114 8.31 -8.30 18.15
N GLY A 115 7.81 -8.47 16.93
CA GLY A 115 8.43 -7.96 15.70
C GLY A 115 8.03 -8.73 14.44
N LEU A 116 8.47 -8.27 13.27
CA LEU A 116 8.26 -8.99 12.01
C LEU A 116 9.04 -10.31 12.02
N ARG A 117 8.34 -11.44 11.84
CA ARG A 117 8.93 -12.78 11.78
C ARG A 117 8.58 -13.42 10.45
N PHE A 118 9.58 -13.97 9.77
CA PHE A 118 9.38 -14.74 8.55
C PHE A 118 9.52 -16.21 8.92
N GLY A 119 8.37 -16.89 9.08
CA GLY A 119 8.28 -18.30 9.46
C GLY A 119 8.81 -19.24 8.38
N GLY A 120 8.80 -20.55 8.68
CA GLY A 120 9.12 -21.62 7.72
C GLY A 120 8.08 -21.71 6.58
N PRO A 121 8.20 -22.69 5.67
CA PRO A 121 7.26 -22.86 4.57
C PRO A 121 5.91 -23.41 5.07
N ASP A 122 5.09 -22.54 5.66
CA ASP A 122 3.71 -22.81 6.00
C ASP A 122 2.75 -22.20 4.95
N GLY A 123 1.51 -22.70 4.89
CA GLY A 123 0.53 -22.24 3.90
C GLY A 123 0.25 -20.73 3.98
N LEU A 124 0.35 -20.15 5.18
CA LEU A 124 0.16 -18.72 5.40
C LEU A 124 1.30 -17.87 4.81
N SER A 125 2.55 -18.29 4.96
CA SER A 125 3.69 -17.60 4.32
C SER A 125 3.59 -17.64 2.80
N TRP A 126 3.14 -18.76 2.22
CA TRP A 126 2.90 -18.86 0.78
C TRP A 126 1.75 -17.98 0.31
N ALA A 127 0.65 -17.91 1.07
CA ALA A 127 -0.46 -17.00 0.77
C ALA A 127 0.01 -15.54 0.81
N GLY A 128 0.80 -15.16 1.82
CA GLY A 128 1.36 -13.81 1.93
C GLY A 128 2.31 -13.45 0.78
N LEU A 129 3.18 -14.38 0.37
CA LEU A 129 4.04 -14.20 -0.81
C LEU A 129 3.23 -14.13 -2.10
N GLY A 130 2.16 -14.93 -2.21
CA GLY A 130 1.22 -14.88 -3.32
C GLY A 130 0.53 -13.52 -3.43
N LEU A 131 0.05 -12.97 -2.31
CA LEU A 131 -0.55 -11.63 -2.25
C LEU A 131 0.46 -10.54 -2.60
N ALA A 132 1.69 -10.62 -2.09
CA ALA A 132 2.74 -9.66 -2.42
C ALA A 132 3.12 -9.72 -3.92
N GLY A 133 3.26 -10.92 -4.46
CA GLY A 133 3.51 -11.15 -5.88
C GLY A 133 2.37 -10.64 -6.76
N PHE A 134 1.12 -10.93 -6.38
CA PHE A 134 -0.06 -10.42 -7.08
C PHE A 134 -0.09 -8.89 -7.09
N GLY A 135 0.16 -8.24 -5.95
CA GLY A 135 0.20 -6.77 -5.86
C GLY A 135 1.27 -6.14 -6.76
N LEU A 136 2.42 -6.81 -6.96
CA LEU A 136 3.46 -6.36 -7.88
C LEU A 136 3.10 -6.57 -9.35
N LEU A 137 2.38 -7.65 -9.66
CA LEU A 137 1.96 -7.97 -11.02
C LEU A 137 0.74 -7.17 -11.47
N TYR A 138 -0.06 -6.70 -10.53
CA TYR A 138 -1.31 -6.02 -10.80
C TYR A 138 -1.15 -4.78 -11.71
N PRO A 139 -0.18 -3.86 -11.49
CA PRO A 139 0.09 -2.77 -12.43
C PRO A 139 0.52 -3.25 -13.82
N ALA A 140 1.19 -4.40 -13.92
CA ALA A 140 1.64 -4.96 -15.21
C ALA A 140 0.48 -5.53 -16.05
N LEU A 141 -0.69 -5.78 -15.45
CA LEU A 141 -1.89 -6.15 -16.21
C LEU A 141 -2.31 -5.05 -17.19
N THR A 142 -1.95 -3.79 -16.92
CA THR A 142 -2.25 -2.68 -17.83
C THR A 142 -1.58 -2.84 -19.20
N LEU A 143 -0.42 -3.51 -19.27
CA LEU A 143 0.25 -3.86 -20.53
C LEU A 143 -0.55 -4.91 -21.32
N VAL A 144 -1.20 -5.86 -20.64
CA VAL A 144 -2.05 -6.87 -21.28
C VAL A 144 -3.25 -6.22 -21.96
N TYR A 145 -3.76 -5.12 -21.40
CA TYR A 145 -4.83 -4.32 -21.97
C TYR A 145 -4.35 -3.20 -22.91
N GLY A 146 -3.07 -3.20 -23.31
CA GLY A 146 -2.50 -2.25 -24.26
C GLY A 146 -2.34 -0.82 -23.74
N ARG A 147 -2.39 -0.60 -22.42
CA ARG A 147 -2.20 0.70 -21.79
C ARG A 147 -0.76 0.91 -21.34
N PRO A 148 -0.22 2.14 -21.42
CA PRO A 148 1.13 2.42 -20.95
C PRO A 148 1.21 2.30 -19.42
N LEU A 149 2.36 1.85 -18.89
CA LEU A 149 2.60 1.70 -17.44
C LEU A 149 2.45 3.02 -16.66
N SER A 150 2.58 4.17 -17.33
CA SER A 150 2.33 5.48 -16.75
C SER A 150 0.84 5.73 -16.43
N GLN A 151 -0.05 4.96 -17.08
CA GLN A 151 -1.49 4.94 -16.85
C GLN A 151 -1.92 3.67 -16.12
N ALA A 152 -1.03 3.04 -15.35
CA ALA A 152 -1.40 1.89 -14.56
C ALA A 152 -2.55 2.26 -13.60
N GLU A 153 -3.76 1.87 -13.98
CA GLU A 153 -4.88 1.71 -13.08
C GLU A 153 -4.47 0.61 -12.13
N ALA A 154 -4.23 0.97 -10.88
CA ALA A 154 -4.47 0.03 -9.81
C ALA A 154 -5.95 0.17 -9.44
#